data_AF-A0A085EU41-F1
#
_entry.id   AF-A0A085EU41-F1
#
_cell.length_a   1.000
_cell.length_b   1.000
_cell.length_c   1.000
_cell.angle_alpha   90.00
_cell.angle_beta   90.00
_cell.angle_gamma   90.00
#
_symmetry.space_group_name_H-M   'P 1'
#
loop_
_entity.id
_entity.type
_entity.pdbx_description
1 polymer ?
#
loop_
_entity_poly.entity_id
_entity_poly.type
_entity_poly.pdbx_seq_one_letter_code
_entity_poly.pdbx_strand_id
1 'polypeptide(L)' 'MRKLTIQERQLLALISSAGGSVCPGVDASIPKAAHVSLRRMERAGLLSVETFDDGPVFTLTALGRAEANDG' A
#
# COMPACT_ATOMS: atom_id res chain seq x y z
N MET A 1 4.55 17.96 0.96
CA MET A 1 4.45 16.48 0.87
C MET A 1 5.02 15.88 2.14
N ARG A 2 4.32 14.94 2.78
CA ARG A 2 4.82 14.27 3.99
C ARG A 2 5.89 13.26 3.58
N LYS A 3 7.02 13.21 4.28
CA LYS A 3 8.07 12.21 4.01
C LYS A 3 7.57 10.82 4.44
N LEU A 4 7.64 9.86 3.51
CA LEU A 4 7.38 8.45 3.80
C LEU A 4 8.46 7.88 4.73
N THR A 5 8.01 7.12 5.72
CA THR A 5 8.90 6.32 6.56
C THR A 5 9.56 5.21 5.73
N ILE A 6 10.67 4.66 6.22
CA ILE A 6 11.37 3.54 5.57
C ILE A 6 10.42 2.34 5.40
N GLN A 7 9.60 2.05 6.41
CA GLN A 7 8.63 0.98 6.39
C GLN A 7 7.54 1.20 5.33
N GLU A 8 7.01 2.43 5.20
CA GLU A 8 6.01 2.76 4.17
C GLU A 8 6.59 2.64 2.76
N ARG A 9 7.85 3.05 2.56
CA ARG A 9 8.56 2.87 1.28
C ARG A 9 8.77 1.39 0.93
N GLN A 10 9.20 0.58 1.90
CA GLN A 10 9.31 -0.86 1.71
C GLN A 10 7.96 -1.50 1.37
N LEU A 11 6.87 -1.03 1.99
CA LEU A 11 5.52 -1.51 1.68
C LEU A 11 5.08 -1.11 0.27
N LEU A 12 5.34 0.14 -0.14
CA LEU A 12 5.07 0.62 -1.50
C LEU A 12 5.81 -0.20 -2.55
N ALA A 13 7.09 -0.48 -2.32
CA ALA A 13 7.89 -1.33 -3.20
C ALA A 13 7.35 -2.76 -3.28
N LEU A 14 6.90 -3.33 -2.15
CA LEU A 14 6.30 -4.66 -2.10
C LEU A 14 4.95 -4.72 -2.83
N ILE A 15 4.09 -3.71 -2.67
CA ILE A 15 2.82 -3.64 -3.40
C ILE A 15 3.09 -3.49 -4.90
N SER A 16 4.08 -2.67 -5.27
CA SER A 16 4.48 -2.48 -6.67
C SER A 16 4.97 -3.78 -7.30
N SER A 17 5.84 -4.53 -6.61
CA SER A 17 6.34 -5.82 -7.11
C SER A 17 5.28 -6.93 -7.15
N ALA A 18 4.23 -6.84 -6.34
CA ALA A 18 3.08 -7.74 -6.36
C ALA A 18 2.08 -7.46 -7.51
N GLY A 19 2.34 -6.45 -8.37
CA GLY A 19 1.45 -6.07 -9.47
C GLY A 19 0.63 -4.80 -9.19
N GLY A 20 0.88 -4.13 -8.06
CA GLY A 20 0.30 -2.84 -7.73
C GLY A 20 -1.00 -2.89 -6.92
N SER A 21 -1.43 -4.07 -6.48
CA SER A 21 -2.54 -4.25 -5.54
C SER A 21 -2.23 -5.35 -4.52
N VAL A 22 -2.76 -5.21 -3.31
CA VAL A 22 -2.64 -6.21 -2.24
C VAL A 22 -3.93 -6.31 -1.43
N CYS A 23 -4.26 -7.50 -0.96
CA CYS A 23 -5.39 -7.72 -0.05
C CYS A 23 -4.86 -8.27 1.28
N PRO A 24 -4.72 -7.46 2.35
CA PRO A 24 -4.09 -7.90 3.60
C PRO A 24 -4.86 -9.01 4.35
N GLY A 25 -6.13 -9.23 4.00
CA GLY A 25 -6.93 -10.34 4.54
C GLY A 25 -6.58 -11.69 3.91
N VAL A 26 -6.00 -11.68 2.71
CA VAL A 26 -5.68 -12.86 1.90
C VAL A 26 -4.16 -13.03 1.72
N ASP A 27 -3.46 -11.92 1.47
CA ASP A 27 -2.01 -11.85 1.36
C ASP A 27 -1.34 -11.97 2.73
N ALA A 28 -0.91 -13.19 3.05
CA ALA A 28 -0.14 -13.49 4.26
C ALA A 28 1.23 -12.78 4.33
N SER A 29 1.65 -12.14 3.23
CA SER A 29 2.90 -11.37 3.12
C SER A 29 2.83 -10.00 3.79
N ILE A 30 1.63 -9.50 4.11
CA ILE A 30 1.42 -8.23 4.78
C ILE A 30 1.21 -8.48 6.29
N PRO A 31 2.17 -8.12 7.16
CA PRO A 31 1.98 -8.27 8.60
C PRO A 31 0.91 -7.30 9.12
N LYS A 32 0.16 -7.69 10.16
CA LYS A 32 -0.89 -6.86 10.79
C LYS A 32 -0.42 -5.45 11.16
N ALA A 33 0.84 -5.31 11.58
CA ALA A 33 1.45 -4.01 11.89
C ALA A 33 1.51 -3.06 10.67
N ALA A 34 1.63 -3.61 9.46
CA ALA A 34 1.62 -2.84 8.22
C ALA A 34 0.22 -2.36 7.81
N HIS A 35 -0.86 -2.90 8.38
CA HIS A 35 -2.23 -2.47 8.06
C HIS A 35 -2.47 -1.01 8.45
N VAL A 36 -1.84 -0.56 9.54
CA VAL A 36 -1.88 0.85 9.96
C VAL A 36 -1.18 1.73 8.93
N SER A 37 -0.05 1.27 8.39
CA SER A 37 0.68 1.98 7.34
C SER A 37 -0.12 2.02 6.03
N LEU A 38 -0.80 0.95 5.63
CA LEU A 38 -1.70 0.94 4.47
C LEU A 38 -2.79 2.01 4.58
N ARG A 39 -3.47 2.10 5.73
CA ARG A 39 -4.48 3.13 5.99
C ARG A 39 -3.89 4.54 5.99
N ARG A 40 -2.66 4.72 6.47
CA ARG A 40 -1.98 6.04 6.44
C ARG A 40 -1.63 6.45 5.01
N MET A 41 -1.13 5.51 4.20
CA MET A 41 -0.78 5.74 2.81
C MET A 41 -2.02 5.97 1.93
N GLU A 42 -3.14 5.31 2.23
CA GLU A 42 -4.44 5.58 1.63
C GLU A 42 -4.91 7.01 1.91
N ARG A 43 -4.90 7.44 3.18
CA ARG A 43 -5.19 8.83 3.55
C ARG A 43 -4.24 9.86 2.93
N ALA A 44 -3.03 9.45 2.57
CA ALA A 44 -2.06 10.29 1.88
C ALA A 44 -2.26 10.32 0.35
N GLY A 45 -3.22 9.57 -0.19
CA GLY A 45 -3.52 9.48 -1.62
C GLY A 45 -2.58 8.57 -2.41
N LEU A 46 -1.71 7.80 -1.73
CA LEU A 46 -0.76 6.87 -2.37
C LEU A 46 -1.40 5.54 -2.72
N LEU A 47 -2.39 5.14 -1.93
CA LEU A 47 -3.21 3.96 -2.17
C LEU A 47 -4.67 4.35 -2.32
N SER A 48 -5.37 3.63 -3.19
CA SER A 48 -6.83 3.55 -3.16
C SER A 48 -7.22 2.30 -2.37
N VAL A 49 -8.33 2.35 -1.64
CA VAL A 49 -8.90 1.18 -0.97
C VAL A 49 -10.27 0.88 -1.54
N GLU A 50 -10.46 -0.36 -1.98
CA GLU A 50 -11.74 -0.89 -2.42
C GLU A 50 -12.12 -2.04 -1.50
N THR A 51 -13.38 -2.11 -1.07
CA THR A 51 -13.84 -3.19 -0.19
C THR A 51 -14.54 -4.25 -1.03
N PHE A 52 -14.00 -5.46 -1.00
CA PHE A 52 -14.58 -6.63 -1.64
C PHE A 52 -15.07 -7.62 -0.58
N ASP A 53 -15.78 -8.67 -1.01
CA ASP A 53 -16.30 -9.72 -0.12
C ASP A 53 -15.18 -10.42 0.68
N ASP A 54 -13.98 -10.54 0.09
CA ASP A 54 -12.79 -11.14 0.73
C ASP A 54 -11.99 -10.15 1.59
N GLY A 55 -12.39 -8.88 1.64
CA GLY A 55 -11.76 -7.82 2.44
C GLY A 55 -11.29 -6.59 1.65
N PRO A 56 -10.59 -5.66 2.32
CA PRO A 56 -10.12 -4.42 1.69
C PRO A 56 -8.91 -4.69 0.79
N VAL A 57 -9.04 -4.34 -0.49
CA VAL A 57 -7.96 -4.36 -1.48
C VAL A 57 -7.36 -2.97 -1.58
N PHE A 58 -6.05 -2.89 -1.40
CA PHE A 58 -5.28 -1.66 -1.51
C PHE A 58 -4.54 -1.63 -2.85
N THR A 59 -4.78 -0.60 -3.65
CA THR A 59 -4.21 -0.47 -5.01
C THR A 59 -3.40 0.81 -5.13
N LEU A 60 -2.23 0.74 -5.78
CA LEU A 60 -1.38 1.91 -6.03
C LEU A 60 -2.10 2.92 -6.92
N THR A 61 -2.16 4.16 -6.44
CA THR A 61 -2.55 5.31 -7.28
C THR A 61 -1.38 5.71 -8.19
N ALA A 62 -1.60 6.68 -9.08
CA ALA A 62 -0.51 7.28 -9.85
C ALA A 62 0.56 7.91 -8.94
N LEU A 63 0.14 8.53 -7.84
CA LEU A 63 1.04 9.11 -6.83
C LEU A 63 1.86 8.02 -6.14
N GLY A 64 1.22 6.94 -5.68
CA GLY A 64 1.90 5.82 -5.03
C GLY A 64 2.90 5.12 -5.95
N ARG A 65 2.56 4.98 -7.24
CA ARG A 65 3.48 4.44 -8.25
C ARG A 65 4.71 5.33 -8.47
N ALA A 66 4.53 6.65 -8.52
CA ALA A 66 5.65 7.57 -8.64
C ALA A 66 6.60 7.44 -7.42
N GLU A 67 6.05 7.45 -6.21
CA GLU A 67 6.82 7.31 -4.96
C GLU A 67 7.49 5.93 -4.81
N ALA A 68 6.90 4.87 -5.37
CA ALA A 68 7.51 3.54 -5.39
C ALA A 68 8.69 3.45 -6.38
N ASN A 69 8.68 4.24 -7.45
CA ASN A 69 9.70 4.24 -8.49
C ASN A 69 10.84 5.25 -8.24
N ASP A 70 10.57 6.34 -7.51
CA ASP A 70 11.55 7.36 -7.08
C ASP A 70 12.35 6.95 -5.82
N GLY A 71 12.26 5.68 -5.41
CA GLY A 71 12.85 5.11 -4.19
C GLY A 71 14.36 4.86 -4.24
#